data_AF-A0A158RBC7-F1
#
_entry.id   AF-A0A158RBC7-F1
#
_cell.length_a   1.000
_cell.length_b   1.000
_cell.length_c   1.000
_cell.angle_alpha   90.00
_cell.angle_beta   90.00
_cell.angle_gamma   90.00
#
_symmetry.space_group_name_H-M   'P 1'
#
loop_
_entity.id
_entity.type
_entity.pdbx_description
1 polymer ?
#
loop_
_entity_poly.entity_id
_entity_poly.type
_entity_poly.pdbx_seq_one_letter_code
_entity_poly.pdbx_strand_id
1 'polypeptide(L)'
;MVVRNQLSPIIFLWARRSSVIARLECKWKGPYRFRRQFLDSILGLLVWKELIKVDFFFDYIWDGLGLMITELEQLIHWITTYPAGLKLNAHLNAVLSQFFVYHIYLWQTYLSVASVYIGFGFIPLSCFLGLSVFLAALSDLLQLLTIHIYCFHIYASKLAVLSIKSIQSLWGLFRGKKYNPLRNRADSVRTAFLGSLMNIVVPHFSTITIDEVVAIILDEKLQQKMPLAILDIRPEEDFVKEHIIGAEHYPQILLSRERYETESMKRIGVQGKLIVCGEIHGAGRVVSTFCDRGYNALLLRGNLNTWRCKYPEGLLTTMKDKSTTLDLRKLSTQLVHNRKPAFEKSTPA
;
A
#
# COMPACT_ATOMS: atom_id res chain seq x y z
N MET A 1 -14.86 22.12 -39.14
CA MET A 1 -15.68 23.32 -38.84
C MET A 1 -16.41 23.28 -37.48
N VAL A 2 -16.33 22.20 -36.70
CA VAL A 2 -17.03 22.05 -35.39
C VAL A 2 -16.20 22.51 -34.18
N VAL A 3 -14.87 22.64 -34.30
CA VAL A 3 -14.00 23.06 -33.18
C VAL A 3 -14.04 24.59 -32.94
N ARG A 4 -14.38 25.41 -33.95
CA ARG A 4 -14.37 26.88 -33.84
C ARG A 4 -15.47 27.43 -32.92
N ASN A 5 -16.60 26.73 -32.80
CA ASN A 5 -17.76 27.20 -32.02
C ASN A 5 -17.71 26.85 -30.52
N GLN A 6 -16.92 25.86 -30.10
CA GLN A 6 -16.73 25.53 -28.67
C GLN A 6 -15.68 26.43 -27.99
N LEU A 7 -14.76 27.01 -28.76
CA LEU A 7 -13.73 27.93 -28.26
C LEU A 7 -14.30 29.33 -27.92
N SER A 8 -15.30 29.80 -28.66
CA SER A 8 -15.94 31.12 -28.47
C SER A 8 -16.41 31.40 -27.03
N PRO A 9 -17.21 30.54 -26.37
CA PRO A 9 -17.67 30.79 -25.01
C PRO A 9 -16.54 30.72 -23.98
N ILE A 10 -15.53 29.86 -24.19
CA ILE A 10 -14.37 29.73 -23.30
C ILE A 10 -13.47 30.96 -23.40
N ILE A 11 -13.22 31.45 -24.63
CA ILE A 11 -12.48 32.69 -24.89
C ILE A 11 -13.22 33.89 -24.28
N PHE A 12 -14.55 33.94 -24.40
CA PHE A 12 -15.36 35.00 -23.80
C PHE A 12 -15.36 34.95 -22.27
N LEU A 13 -15.40 33.75 -21.68
CA LEU A 13 -15.29 33.56 -20.23
C LEU A 13 -13.91 33.95 -19.70
N TRP A 14 -12.85 33.65 -20.45
CA TRP A 14 -11.47 34.07 -20.17
C TRP A 14 -11.31 35.58 -20.29
N ALA A 15 -11.84 36.19 -21.36
CA ALA A 15 -11.81 37.64 -21.57
C ALA A 15 -12.51 38.39 -20.43
N ARG A 16 -13.60 37.84 -19.89
CA ARG A 16 -14.30 38.41 -18.73
C ARG A 16 -13.55 38.24 -17.40
N ARG A 17 -12.55 37.35 -17.35
CA ARG A 17 -11.74 37.06 -16.16
C ARG A 17 -10.37 37.73 -16.17
N SER A 18 -9.91 38.21 -17.33
CA SER A 18 -8.67 38.98 -17.49
C SER A 18 -8.74 40.26 -16.67
N SER A 19 -7.75 40.43 -15.79
CA SER A 19 -7.64 41.64 -14.98
C SER A 19 -7.35 42.87 -15.84
N VAL A 20 -6.67 42.71 -16.99
CA VAL A 20 -6.39 43.79 -17.93
C VAL A 20 -7.66 44.36 -18.54
N ILE A 21 -8.56 43.49 -19.04
CA ILE A 21 -9.82 43.91 -19.66
C ILE A 21 -10.70 44.61 -18.61
N ALA A 22 -10.84 44.02 -17.42
CA ALA A 22 -11.58 44.63 -16.32
C ALA A 22 -11.00 46.00 -15.92
N ARG A 23 -9.68 46.15 -15.97
CA ARG A 23 -9.02 47.42 -15.63
C ARG A 23 -9.23 48.48 -16.71
N LEU A 24 -9.16 48.12 -17.99
CA LEU A 24 -9.40 49.03 -19.11
C LEU A 24 -10.84 49.58 -19.09
N GLU A 25 -11.82 48.75 -18.76
CA GLU A 25 -13.23 49.17 -18.62
C GLU A 25 -13.45 50.14 -17.45
N CYS A 26 -12.74 49.94 -16.34
CA CYS A 26 -12.84 50.81 -15.16
C CYS A 26 -12.13 52.16 -15.35
N LYS A 27 -11.11 52.20 -16.22
CA LYS A 27 -10.23 53.36 -16.43
C LYS A 27 -10.97 54.62 -16.87
N TRP A 28 -12.08 54.45 -17.58
CA TRP A 28 -12.85 55.56 -18.18
C TRP A 28 -14.04 56.04 -17.32
N LYS A 29 -14.26 55.46 -16.14
CA LYS A 29 -15.41 55.79 -15.27
C LYS A 29 -15.07 56.89 -14.25
N GLY A 30 -16.02 57.81 -14.03
CA GLY A 30 -16.01 58.77 -12.91
C GLY A 30 -15.52 60.20 -13.21
N PRO A 31 -15.74 61.15 -12.28
CA PRO A 31 -15.57 62.58 -12.51
C PRO A 31 -14.11 63.07 -12.52
N TYR A 32 -13.16 62.33 -11.90
CA TYR A 32 -11.74 62.71 -11.83
C TYR A 32 -10.83 61.88 -12.77
N ARG A 33 -11.39 61.35 -13.87
CA ARG A 33 -10.71 60.40 -14.76
C ARG A 33 -9.38 60.92 -15.32
N PHE A 34 -9.32 62.17 -15.77
CA PHE A 34 -8.14 62.73 -16.42
C PHE A 34 -6.95 62.86 -15.46
N ARG A 35 -7.17 63.36 -14.24
CA ARG A 35 -6.10 63.52 -13.24
C ARG A 35 -5.52 62.17 -12.79
N ARG A 36 -6.38 61.16 -12.58
CA ARG A 36 -5.94 59.80 -12.22
C ARG A 36 -5.19 59.14 -13.37
N GLN A 37 -5.70 59.27 -14.60
CA GLN A 37 -5.07 58.71 -15.79
C GLN A 37 -3.70 59.30 -16.05
N PHE A 38 -3.54 60.61 -15.88
CA PHE A 38 -2.27 61.28 -16.05
C PHE A 38 -1.22 60.77 -15.06
N LEU A 39 -1.57 60.68 -13.76
CA LEU A 39 -0.70 60.13 -12.74
C LEU A 39 -0.33 58.67 -13.02
N ASP A 40 -1.31 57.82 -13.37
CA ASP A 40 -1.10 56.40 -13.68
C ASP A 40 -0.21 56.19 -14.91
N SER A 41 -0.31 57.07 -15.92
CA SER A 41 0.53 57.03 -17.13
C SER A 41 1.97 57.44 -16.84
N ILE A 42 2.17 58.49 -16.03
CA ILE A 42 3.53 58.90 -15.59
C ILE A 42 4.20 57.77 -14.82
N LEU A 43 3.49 57.16 -13.87
CA LEU A 43 4.01 56.02 -13.10
C LEU A 43 4.33 54.82 -14.01
N GLY A 44 3.50 54.54 -15.00
CA GLY A 44 3.74 53.49 -16.00
C GLY A 44 4.99 53.73 -16.84
N LEU A 45 5.23 54.97 -17.27
CA LEU A 45 6.44 55.36 -18.02
C LEU A 45 7.71 55.30 -17.15
N LEU A 46 7.63 55.68 -15.88
CA LEU A 46 8.75 55.54 -14.94
C LEU A 46 9.13 54.07 -14.77
N VAL A 47 8.14 53.20 -14.59
CA VAL A 47 8.36 51.75 -14.49
C VAL A 47 8.94 51.18 -15.78
N TRP A 48 8.43 51.58 -16.95
CA TRP A 48 9.01 51.19 -18.24
C TRP A 48 10.49 51.58 -18.37
N LYS A 49 10.85 52.79 -17.96
CA LYS A 49 12.23 53.27 -17.96
C LYS A 49 13.14 52.41 -17.09
N GLU A 50 12.70 52.04 -15.89
CA GLU A 50 13.49 51.18 -15.00
C GLU A 50 13.57 49.73 -15.53
N LEU A 51 12.50 49.22 -16.14
CA LEU A 51 12.49 47.89 -16.73
C LEU A 51 13.47 47.73 -17.91
N ILE A 52 13.58 48.75 -18.76
CA ILE A 52 14.59 48.76 -19.84
C ILE A 52 16.01 48.79 -19.25
N LYS A 53 16.25 49.58 -18.20
CA LYS A 53 17.61 49.69 -17.62
C LYS A 53 18.13 48.37 -17.03
N VAL A 54 17.23 47.55 -16.52
CA VAL A 54 17.56 46.29 -15.82
C VAL A 54 17.56 45.11 -16.80
N ASP A 55 17.16 45.30 -18.07
CA ASP A 55 16.90 44.23 -19.04
C ASP A 55 16.05 43.08 -18.45
N PHE A 56 15.18 43.44 -17.49
CA PHE A 56 14.57 42.51 -16.54
C PHE A 56 13.78 41.38 -17.21
N PHE A 57 13.17 41.65 -18.36
CA PHE A 57 12.24 40.73 -19.02
C PHE A 57 12.88 39.69 -19.93
N PHE A 58 14.11 39.90 -20.41
CA PHE A 58 14.67 39.06 -21.48
C PHE A 58 15.66 38.02 -20.98
N ASP A 59 16.56 38.34 -20.05
CA ASP A 59 17.54 37.35 -19.62
C ASP A 59 17.14 36.72 -18.28
N TYR A 60 16.88 37.54 -17.26
CA TYR A 60 16.68 37.05 -15.90
C TYR A 60 15.43 36.15 -15.73
N ILE A 61 14.30 36.53 -16.34
CA ILE A 61 13.06 35.74 -16.25
C ILE A 61 13.20 34.43 -17.02
N TRP A 62 13.78 34.46 -18.22
CA TRP A 62 13.91 33.26 -19.04
C TRP A 62 14.94 32.28 -18.49
N ASP A 63 16.05 32.79 -17.94
CA ASP A 63 17.04 31.99 -17.23
C ASP A 63 16.44 31.36 -15.96
N GLY A 64 15.69 32.14 -15.18
CA GLY A 64 14.99 31.64 -13.99
C GLY A 64 13.96 30.56 -14.33
N LEU A 65 13.19 30.74 -15.41
CA LEU A 65 12.25 29.74 -15.89
C LEU A 65 12.94 28.48 -16.41
N GLY A 66 14.05 28.63 -17.14
CA GLY A 66 14.89 27.52 -17.59
C GLY A 66 15.42 26.72 -16.41
N LEU A 67 15.95 27.39 -15.39
CA LEU A 67 16.42 26.73 -14.16
C LEU A 67 15.28 25.96 -13.49
N MET A 68 14.11 26.58 -13.30
CA MET A 68 12.94 25.92 -12.71
C MET A 68 12.51 24.67 -13.48
N ILE A 69 12.53 24.70 -14.83
CA ILE A 69 12.24 23.53 -15.66
C ILE A 69 13.26 22.42 -15.39
N THR A 70 14.55 22.74 -15.42
CA THR A 70 15.62 21.75 -15.21
C THR A 70 15.56 21.11 -13.82
N GLU A 71 15.31 21.89 -12.77
CA GLU A 71 15.16 21.39 -11.41
C GLU A 71 13.95 20.46 -11.26
N LEU A 72 12.83 20.81 -11.90
CA LEU A 72 11.63 19.95 -11.92
C LEU A 72 11.87 18.64 -12.66
N GLU A 73 12.56 18.67 -13.80
CA GLU A 73 12.93 17.47 -14.56
C GLU A 73 13.86 16.55 -13.75
N GLN A 74 14.87 17.13 -13.09
CA GLN A 74 15.78 16.39 -12.21
C GLN A 74 15.02 15.76 -11.04
N LEU A 75 14.10 16.48 -10.41
CA LEU A 75 13.26 15.96 -9.32
C LEU A 75 12.41 14.78 -9.79
N ILE A 76 11.78 14.87 -10.96
CA ILE A 76 10.96 13.77 -11.51
C ILE A 76 11.83 12.55 -11.83
N HIS A 77 13.00 12.77 -12.42
CA HIS A 77 13.95 11.69 -12.68
C HIS A 77 14.41 11.01 -11.38
N TRP A 78 14.69 11.80 -10.34
CA TRP A 78 15.04 11.29 -9.01
C TRP A 78 13.93 10.46 -8.36
N ILE A 79 12.67 10.88 -8.49
CA ILE A 79 11.49 10.11 -8.01
C ILE A 79 11.34 8.78 -8.77
N THR A 80 11.83 8.72 -10.01
CA THR A 80 11.69 7.52 -10.86
C THR A 80 12.68 6.43 -10.46
N THR A 81 13.92 6.79 -10.09
CA THR A 81 14.98 5.85 -9.76
C THR A 81 14.78 5.21 -8.40
N TYR A 82 14.84 5.93 -7.27
CA TYR A 82 14.55 5.39 -5.92
C TYR A 82 14.49 6.54 -4.88
N PRO A 83 13.35 7.19 -4.66
CA PRO A 83 13.26 8.25 -3.67
C PRO A 83 13.28 7.65 -2.26
N ALA A 84 14.27 8.03 -1.46
CA ALA A 84 14.36 7.72 -0.02
C ALA A 84 14.20 6.23 0.36
N GLY A 85 14.60 5.29 -0.52
CA GLY A 85 14.51 3.84 -0.26
C GLY A 85 13.10 3.23 -0.36
N LEU A 86 12.10 4.01 -0.80
CA LEU A 86 10.75 3.51 -1.06
C LEU A 86 10.72 2.71 -2.37
N LYS A 87 10.53 1.38 -2.26
CA LYS A 87 10.35 0.49 -3.42
C LYS A 87 8.93 0.63 -3.98
N LEU A 88 8.71 1.66 -4.80
CA LEU A 88 7.49 1.79 -5.59
C LEU A 88 7.48 0.78 -6.75
N ASN A 89 6.28 0.59 -7.33
CA ASN A 89 6.12 -0.23 -8.53
C ASN A 89 6.81 0.45 -9.72
N ALA A 90 7.83 -0.20 -10.28
CA ALA A 90 8.64 0.32 -11.38
C ALA A 90 7.79 0.73 -12.60
N HIS A 91 6.74 -0.02 -12.93
CA HIS A 91 5.85 0.31 -14.04
C HIS A 91 5.02 1.56 -13.74
N LEU A 92 4.53 1.72 -12.51
CA LEU A 92 3.78 2.91 -12.12
C LEU A 92 4.67 4.15 -12.14
N ASN A 93 5.89 4.05 -11.61
CA ASN A 93 6.87 5.13 -11.63
C ASN A 93 7.20 5.57 -13.06
N ALA A 94 7.42 4.63 -13.98
CA ALA A 94 7.71 4.96 -15.38
C ALA A 94 6.55 5.72 -16.04
N VAL A 95 5.32 5.25 -15.86
CA VAL A 95 4.12 5.93 -16.42
C VAL A 95 3.93 7.31 -15.80
N LEU A 96 4.09 7.43 -14.48
CA LEU A 96 3.93 8.69 -13.76
C LEU A 96 5.01 9.71 -14.15
N SER A 97 6.26 9.26 -14.29
CA SER A 97 7.39 10.06 -14.73
C SER A 97 7.18 10.59 -16.15
N GLN A 98 6.84 9.69 -17.10
CA GLN A 98 6.55 10.07 -18.47
C GLN A 98 5.40 11.08 -18.56
N PHE A 99 4.37 10.90 -17.73
CA PHE A 99 3.26 11.84 -17.64
C PHE A 99 3.72 13.24 -17.20
N PHE A 100 4.48 13.35 -16.11
CA PHE A 100 4.94 14.66 -15.60
C PHE A 100 5.91 15.36 -16.55
N VAL A 101 6.91 14.62 -17.09
CA VAL A 101 7.88 15.17 -18.06
C VAL A 101 7.17 15.68 -19.31
N TYR A 102 6.20 14.93 -19.83
CA TYR A 102 5.43 15.37 -20.99
C TYR A 102 4.67 16.68 -20.74
N HIS A 103 4.13 16.88 -19.54
CA HIS A 103 3.43 18.12 -19.19
C HIS A 103 4.38 19.31 -19.00
N ILE A 104 5.58 19.08 -18.46
CA ILE A 104 6.63 20.11 -18.40
C ILE A 104 7.04 20.52 -19.81
N TYR A 105 7.24 19.55 -20.72
CA TYR A 105 7.56 19.83 -22.12
C TYR A 105 6.46 20.66 -22.82
N LEU A 106 5.19 20.33 -22.60
CA LEU A 106 4.07 21.13 -23.10
C LEU A 106 4.08 22.55 -22.54
N TRP A 107 4.37 22.70 -21.25
CA TRP A 107 4.48 24.01 -20.59
C TRP A 107 5.64 24.84 -21.15
N GLN A 108 6.82 24.24 -21.34
CA GLN A 108 7.97 24.88 -21.97
C GLN A 108 7.66 25.32 -23.40
N THR A 109 7.06 24.44 -24.21
CA THR A 109 6.64 24.75 -25.58
C THR A 109 5.65 25.92 -25.59
N TYR A 110 4.67 25.89 -24.70
CA TYR A 110 3.70 26.96 -24.54
C TYR A 110 4.35 28.31 -24.17
N LEU A 111 5.26 28.32 -23.19
CA LEU A 111 5.99 29.53 -22.80
C LEU A 111 6.88 30.06 -23.92
N SER A 112 7.53 29.18 -24.69
CA SER A 112 8.36 29.57 -25.82
C SER A 112 7.57 30.28 -26.93
N VAL A 113 6.31 29.88 -27.16
CA VAL A 113 5.42 30.57 -28.10
C VAL A 113 4.91 31.88 -27.49
N ALA A 114 4.55 31.86 -26.21
CA ALA A 114 4.03 33.03 -25.51
C ALA A 114 5.09 34.14 -25.36
N SER A 115 6.38 33.78 -25.23
CA SER A 115 7.50 34.71 -25.07
C SER A 115 7.55 35.78 -26.15
N VAL A 116 7.34 35.38 -27.40
CA VAL A 116 7.38 36.24 -28.59
C VAL A 116 6.31 37.34 -28.50
N TYR A 117 5.13 37.01 -27.99
CA TYR A 117 4.00 37.94 -27.87
C TYR A 117 4.07 38.80 -26.60
N ILE A 118 4.55 38.24 -25.49
CA ILE A 118 4.62 38.90 -24.18
C ILE A 118 5.75 39.94 -24.16
N GLY A 119 6.92 39.60 -24.69
CA GLY A 119 8.14 40.41 -24.61
C GLY A 119 8.05 41.72 -25.42
N PHE A 120 7.95 41.62 -26.75
CA PHE A 120 8.03 42.80 -27.62
C PHE A 120 6.73 43.59 -27.78
N GLY A 121 5.59 43.02 -27.37
CA GLY A 121 4.27 43.61 -27.63
C GLY A 121 3.50 44.00 -26.37
N PHE A 122 3.09 42.98 -25.60
CA PHE A 122 2.05 43.15 -24.59
C PHE A 122 2.50 43.96 -23.36
N ILE A 123 3.69 43.68 -22.83
CA ILE A 123 4.22 44.34 -21.62
C ILE A 123 4.53 45.82 -21.87
N PRO A 124 5.29 46.21 -22.92
CA PRO A 124 5.57 47.62 -23.20
C PRO A 124 4.28 48.42 -23.38
N LEU A 125 3.33 47.89 -24.16
CA LEU A 125 2.04 48.52 -24.42
C LEU A 125 1.24 48.74 -23.12
N SER A 126 1.28 47.78 -22.18
CA SER A 126 0.61 47.90 -20.89
C SER A 126 1.20 49.03 -20.03
N CYS A 127 2.52 49.25 -20.06
CA CYS A 127 3.18 50.34 -19.35
C CYS A 127 2.80 51.72 -19.91
N PHE A 128 2.72 51.86 -21.23
CA PHE A 128 2.27 53.11 -21.87
C PHE A 128 0.82 53.47 -21.53
N LEU A 129 -0.02 52.46 -21.29
CA LEU A 129 -1.41 52.67 -20.84
C LEU A 129 -1.50 53.04 -19.35
N GLY A 130 -0.46 52.78 -18.55
CA GLY A 130 -0.33 53.19 -17.15
C GLY A 130 0.02 52.04 -16.20
N LEU A 131 0.51 52.38 -15.00
CA LEU A 131 0.96 51.42 -13.99
C LEU A 131 -0.12 50.39 -13.64
N SER A 132 -1.37 50.82 -13.53
CA SER A 132 -2.46 49.93 -13.13
C SER A 132 -2.81 48.88 -14.19
N VAL A 133 -2.61 49.19 -15.48
CA VAL A 133 -2.78 48.23 -16.59
C VAL A 133 -1.58 47.28 -16.64
N PHE A 134 -0.37 47.77 -16.36
CA PHE A 134 0.82 46.93 -16.21
C PHE A 134 0.67 45.90 -15.07
N LEU A 135 0.20 46.31 -13.89
CA LEU A 135 -0.01 45.37 -12.77
C LEU A 135 -1.08 44.32 -13.07
N ALA A 136 -2.12 44.70 -13.82
CA ALA A 136 -3.11 43.76 -14.33
C ALA A 136 -2.49 42.77 -15.35
N ALA A 137 -1.67 43.28 -16.28
CA ALA A 137 -0.96 42.44 -17.24
C ALA A 137 -0.02 41.45 -16.55
N LEU A 138 0.67 41.88 -15.49
CA LEU A 138 1.52 41.03 -14.66
C LEU A 138 0.72 39.96 -13.93
N SER A 139 -0.46 40.30 -13.39
CA SER A 139 -1.35 39.32 -12.75
C SER A 139 -1.83 38.24 -13.72
N ASP A 140 -2.24 38.64 -14.92
CA ASP A 140 -2.66 37.70 -15.97
C ASP A 140 -1.47 36.84 -16.44
N LEU A 141 -0.26 37.40 -16.52
CA LEU A 141 0.97 36.67 -16.84
C LEU A 141 1.33 35.63 -15.76
N LEU A 142 1.18 35.95 -14.47
CA LEU A 142 1.41 35.00 -13.38
C LEU A 142 0.39 33.84 -13.39
N GLN A 143 -0.86 34.12 -13.74
CA GLN A 143 -1.88 33.07 -13.92
C GLN A 143 -1.53 32.16 -15.10
N LEU A 144 -1.03 32.74 -16.19
CA LEU A 144 -0.55 32.03 -17.36
C LEU A 144 0.64 31.12 -17.03
N LEU A 145 1.58 31.65 -16.25
CA LEU A 145 2.77 30.94 -15.83
C LEU A 145 2.43 29.71 -14.97
N THR A 146 1.47 29.87 -14.06
CA THR A 146 1.08 28.84 -13.08
C THR A 146 0.01 27.86 -13.56
N ILE A 147 -0.42 27.95 -14.82
CA ILE A 147 -1.48 27.09 -15.38
C ILE A 147 -1.15 25.59 -15.27
N HIS A 148 0.12 25.22 -15.45
CA HIS A 148 0.59 23.84 -15.35
C HIS A 148 0.37 23.26 -13.94
N ILE A 149 0.57 24.06 -12.89
CA ILE A 149 0.33 23.67 -11.49
C ILE A 149 -1.16 23.39 -11.26
N TYR A 150 -2.03 24.23 -11.81
CA TYR A 150 -3.48 24.04 -11.73
C TYR A 150 -3.93 22.75 -12.44
N CYS A 151 -3.38 22.48 -13.64
CA CYS A 151 -3.62 21.23 -14.36
C CYS A 151 -3.19 20.02 -13.51
N PHE A 152 -1.99 20.06 -12.92
CA PHE A 152 -1.51 19.00 -12.04
C PHE A 152 -2.38 18.78 -10.81
N HIS A 153 -2.88 19.85 -10.19
CA HIS A 153 -3.80 19.73 -9.06
C HIS A 153 -5.08 18.95 -9.44
N ILE A 154 -5.65 19.24 -10.61
CA ILE A 154 -6.82 18.51 -11.13
C ILE A 154 -6.46 17.04 -11.35
N TYR A 155 -5.35 16.76 -12.03
CA TYR A 155 -4.93 15.38 -12.31
C TYR A 155 -4.66 14.58 -11.04
N ALA A 156 -3.94 15.16 -10.09
CA ALA A 156 -3.67 14.56 -8.78
C ALA A 156 -4.97 14.26 -8.02
N SER A 157 -5.93 15.19 -8.03
CA SER A 157 -7.25 14.99 -7.41
C SER A 157 -8.01 13.82 -8.03
N LYS A 158 -8.01 13.71 -9.37
CA LYS A 158 -8.66 12.60 -10.07
C LYS A 158 -7.97 11.26 -9.80
N LEU A 159 -6.63 11.25 -9.78
CA LEU A 159 -5.84 10.06 -9.47
C LEU A 159 -6.06 9.59 -8.02
N ALA A 160 -6.16 10.52 -7.07
CA ALA A 160 -6.47 10.22 -5.68
C ALA A 160 -7.88 9.63 -5.50
N VAL A 161 -8.87 10.17 -6.21
CA VAL A 161 -10.23 9.59 -6.23
C VAL A 161 -10.22 8.19 -6.83
N LEU A 162 -9.44 7.97 -7.89
CA LEU A 162 -9.29 6.65 -8.50
C LEU A 162 -8.63 5.67 -7.52
N SER A 163 -7.54 6.06 -6.87
CA SER A 163 -6.83 5.19 -5.92
C SER A 163 -7.72 4.81 -4.73
N ILE A 164 -8.49 5.76 -4.19
CA ILE A 164 -9.46 5.49 -3.11
C ILE A 164 -10.53 4.50 -3.59
N LYS A 165 -11.09 4.67 -4.80
CA LYS A 165 -12.08 3.74 -5.35
C LYS A 165 -11.50 2.35 -5.58
N SER A 166 -10.26 2.25 -6.04
CA SER A 166 -9.55 0.97 -6.20
C SER A 166 -9.35 0.26 -4.85
N ILE A 167 -8.94 1.01 -3.82
CA ILE A 167 -8.81 0.48 -2.46
C ILE A 167 -10.17 0.05 -1.90
N GLN A 168 -11.23 0.84 -2.10
CA GLN A 168 -12.59 0.49 -1.69
C GLN A 168 -13.10 -0.77 -2.39
N SER A 169 -12.82 -0.93 -3.68
CA SER A 169 -13.16 -2.14 -4.43
C SER A 169 -12.40 -3.36 -3.90
N LEU A 170 -11.11 -3.22 -3.62
CA LEU A 170 -10.28 -4.29 -3.06
C LEU A 170 -10.72 -4.67 -1.65
N TRP A 171 -11.09 -3.67 -0.84
CA TRP A 171 -11.67 -3.86 0.49
C TRP A 171 -13.01 -4.59 0.45
N GLY A 172 -13.88 -4.23 -0.51
CA GLY A 172 -15.10 -4.97 -0.79
C GLY A 172 -14.80 -6.43 -1.11
N LEU A 173 -13.82 -6.69 -1.98
CA LEU A 173 -13.39 -8.04 -2.32
C LEU A 173 -12.90 -8.82 -1.10
N PHE A 174 -12.11 -8.22 -0.20
CA PHE A 174 -11.70 -8.83 1.09
C PHE A 174 -12.84 -9.08 2.06
N ARG A 175 -14.00 -8.44 1.90
CA ARG A 175 -15.23 -8.75 2.66
C ARG A 175 -16.15 -9.73 1.92
N GLY A 176 -15.71 -10.29 0.80
CA GLY A 176 -16.51 -11.16 -0.05
C GLY A 176 -17.65 -10.42 -0.76
N LYS A 177 -17.53 -9.10 -0.97
CA LYS A 177 -18.54 -8.27 -1.64
C LYS A 177 -17.97 -7.71 -2.94
N LYS A 178 -18.53 -8.09 -4.09
CA LYS A 178 -18.17 -7.55 -5.41
C LYS A 178 -19.25 -6.60 -5.90
N TYR A 179 -18.90 -5.35 -6.17
CA TYR A 179 -19.84 -4.40 -6.78
C TYR A 179 -20.10 -4.78 -8.24
N ASN A 180 -21.38 -4.93 -8.59
CA ASN A 180 -21.85 -5.31 -9.91
C ASN A 180 -22.51 -4.08 -10.58
N PRO A 181 -21.85 -3.42 -11.54
CA PRO A 181 -22.38 -2.22 -12.17
C PRO A 181 -23.65 -2.50 -13.01
N LEU A 182 -23.83 -3.72 -13.53
CA LEU A 182 -25.02 -4.10 -14.32
C LEU A 182 -26.30 -4.15 -13.48
N ARG A 183 -26.18 -4.43 -12.18
CA ARG A 183 -27.30 -4.54 -11.23
C ARG A 183 -27.28 -3.46 -10.15
N ASN A 184 -26.33 -2.51 -10.25
CA ASN A 184 -26.08 -1.43 -9.29
C ASN A 184 -26.12 -1.89 -7.82
N ARG A 185 -25.53 -3.05 -7.49
CA ARG A 185 -25.55 -3.64 -6.14
C ARG A 185 -24.26 -4.38 -5.83
N ALA A 186 -23.98 -4.60 -4.54
CA ALA A 186 -22.86 -5.44 -4.09
C ALA A 186 -23.32 -6.90 -3.96
N ASP A 187 -22.83 -7.79 -4.83
CA ASP A 187 -23.08 -9.22 -4.78
C ASP A 187 -22.11 -9.89 -3.81
N SER A 188 -22.57 -10.85 -3.01
CA SER A 188 -21.69 -11.67 -2.18
C SER A 188 -20.97 -12.72 -3.05
N VAL A 189 -19.64 -12.66 -3.09
CA VAL A 189 -18.81 -13.64 -3.77
C VAL A 189 -18.13 -14.50 -2.72
N ARG A 190 -18.60 -15.74 -2.59
CA ARG A 190 -17.99 -16.76 -1.73
C ARG A 190 -16.72 -17.27 -2.40
N THR A 191 -15.64 -16.49 -2.38
CA THR A 191 -14.34 -16.96 -2.85
C THR A 191 -13.66 -17.76 -1.75
N ALA A 192 -13.36 -19.03 -2.00
CA ALA A 192 -12.54 -19.88 -1.11
C ALA A 192 -11.15 -19.26 -0.78
N PHE A 193 -10.72 -18.29 -1.60
CA PHE A 193 -9.51 -17.50 -1.44
C PHE A 193 -9.51 -16.62 -0.18
N LEU A 194 -10.69 -16.17 0.25
CA LEU A 194 -10.85 -15.27 1.40
C LEU A 194 -10.71 -16.01 2.74
N GLY A 195 -11.17 -17.26 2.81
CA GLY A 195 -10.85 -18.15 3.92
C GLY A 195 -9.35 -18.42 4.02
N SER A 196 -8.66 -18.56 2.89
CA SER A 196 -7.21 -18.74 2.86
C SER A 196 -6.41 -17.51 3.30
N LEU A 197 -6.87 -16.29 2.94
CA LEU A 197 -6.22 -15.03 3.31
C LEU A 197 -6.55 -14.54 4.72
N MET A 198 -7.78 -14.73 5.18
CA MET A 198 -8.16 -14.44 6.58
C MET A 198 -7.40 -15.35 7.55
N ASN A 199 -7.14 -16.61 7.16
CA ASN A 199 -6.27 -17.53 7.91
C ASN A 199 -4.80 -17.11 7.94
N ILE A 200 -4.36 -16.20 7.06
CA ILE A 200 -3.00 -15.64 7.05
C ILE A 200 -2.92 -14.39 7.95
N VAL A 201 -3.97 -13.56 7.97
CA VAL A 201 -3.96 -12.27 8.70
C VAL A 201 -4.40 -12.41 10.16
N VAL A 202 -5.29 -13.36 10.47
CA VAL A 202 -5.68 -13.69 11.85
C VAL A 202 -5.89 -15.21 11.94
N PRO A 203 -4.89 -16.00 12.34
CA PRO A 203 -5.12 -17.41 12.59
C PRO A 203 -6.06 -17.53 13.80
N HIS A 204 -7.34 -17.79 13.56
CA HIS A 204 -8.31 -18.17 14.59
C HIS A 204 -8.12 -19.63 15.03
N PHE A 205 -6.87 -20.12 14.99
CA PHE A 205 -6.53 -21.48 15.38
C PHE A 205 -6.07 -21.47 16.84
N SER A 206 -6.69 -22.32 17.64
CA SER A 206 -6.17 -22.67 18.95
C SER A 206 -4.82 -23.37 18.76
N THR A 207 -3.75 -22.73 19.22
CA THR A 207 -2.38 -23.24 19.06
C THR A 207 -1.86 -23.79 20.37
N ILE A 208 -1.03 -24.84 20.29
CA ILE A 208 -0.40 -25.47 21.44
C ILE A 208 1.12 -25.54 21.25
N THR A 209 1.87 -25.36 22.33
CA THR A 209 3.33 -25.48 22.37
C THR A 209 3.75 -26.92 22.67
N ILE A 210 4.96 -27.31 22.26
CA ILE A 210 5.48 -28.66 22.51
C ILE A 210 5.52 -29.02 24.01
N ASP A 211 5.75 -28.03 24.89
CA ASP A 211 5.77 -28.22 26.35
C ASP A 211 4.38 -28.57 26.91
N GLU A 212 3.32 -28.00 26.34
CA GLU A 212 1.95 -28.33 26.68
C GLU A 212 1.55 -29.70 26.12
N VAL A 213 2.02 -30.06 24.93
CA VAL A 213 1.82 -31.41 24.37
C VAL A 213 2.43 -32.47 25.29
N VAL A 214 3.68 -32.29 25.71
CA VAL A 214 4.35 -33.23 26.62
C VAL A 214 3.61 -33.34 27.95
N ALA A 215 3.09 -32.23 28.49
CA ALA A 215 2.28 -32.26 29.70
C ALA A 215 0.99 -33.09 29.51
N ILE A 216 0.30 -32.94 28.38
CA ILE A 216 -0.91 -33.73 28.07
C ILE A 216 -0.57 -35.21 27.89
N ILE A 217 0.54 -35.54 27.23
CA ILE A 217 1.01 -36.94 27.09
C ILE A 217 1.29 -37.56 28.47
N LEU A 218 1.94 -36.82 29.37
CA LEU A 218 2.21 -37.29 30.73
C LEU A 218 0.91 -37.49 31.51
N ASP A 219 -0.04 -36.56 31.43
CA ASP A 219 -1.34 -36.65 32.09
C ASP A 219 -2.18 -37.82 31.55
N GLU A 220 -2.15 -38.07 30.25
CA GLU A 220 -2.84 -39.21 29.62
C GLU A 220 -2.26 -40.55 30.12
N LYS A 221 -0.93 -40.68 30.15
CA LYS A 221 -0.27 -41.95 30.50
C LYS A 221 -0.18 -42.22 32.00
N LEU A 222 -0.10 -41.18 32.84
CA LEU A 222 0.02 -41.32 34.30
C LEU A 222 -1.34 -41.25 35.02
N GLN A 223 -2.28 -40.43 34.53
CA GLN A 223 -3.56 -40.17 35.19
C GLN A 223 -4.77 -40.68 34.41
N GLN A 224 -4.57 -41.32 33.24
CA GLN A 224 -5.65 -41.74 32.32
C GLN A 224 -6.65 -40.63 32.01
N LYS A 225 -6.17 -39.38 31.96
CA LYS A 225 -7.01 -38.21 31.68
C LYS A 225 -6.90 -37.80 30.21
N MET A 226 -8.06 -37.61 29.59
CA MET A 226 -8.30 -37.08 28.23
C MET A 226 -7.51 -37.78 27.11
N PRO A 227 -8.17 -38.51 26.20
CA PRO A 227 -7.46 -39.22 25.13
C PRO A 227 -6.87 -38.23 24.11
N LEU A 228 -5.65 -38.51 23.65
CA LEU A 228 -4.86 -37.66 22.76
C LEU A 228 -4.52 -38.37 21.45
N ALA A 229 -4.61 -37.66 20.32
CA ALA A 229 -3.98 -38.08 19.06
C ALA A 229 -3.16 -36.96 18.48
N ILE A 230 -2.03 -37.35 17.91
CA ILE A 230 -1.13 -36.47 17.19
C ILE A 230 -1.16 -36.93 15.73
N LEU A 231 -1.58 -36.04 14.83
CA LEU A 231 -1.62 -36.26 13.39
C LEU A 231 -0.52 -35.44 12.73
N ASP A 232 0.37 -36.11 12.02
CA ASP A 232 1.49 -35.49 11.32
C ASP A 232 1.22 -35.39 9.81
N ILE A 233 1.16 -34.16 9.30
CA ILE A 233 0.90 -33.88 7.88
C ILE A 233 2.15 -33.50 7.08
N ARG A 234 3.34 -33.57 7.70
CA ARG A 234 4.62 -33.31 7.02
C ARG A 234 4.86 -34.35 5.91
N PRO A 235 5.73 -34.08 4.93
CA PRO A 235 6.08 -35.06 3.91
C PRO A 235 6.51 -36.40 4.54
N GLU A 236 6.14 -37.51 3.92
CA GLU A 236 6.42 -38.86 4.43
C GLU A 236 7.92 -39.08 4.68
N GLU A 237 8.77 -38.53 3.81
CA GLU A 237 10.23 -38.55 3.96
C GLU A 237 10.70 -37.96 5.29
N ASP A 238 10.08 -36.87 5.74
CA ASP A 238 10.45 -36.19 6.97
C ASP A 238 9.87 -36.88 8.20
N PHE A 239 8.69 -37.48 8.07
CA PHE A 239 8.10 -38.31 9.11
C PHE A 239 8.91 -39.58 9.37
N VAL A 240 9.37 -40.25 8.30
CA VAL A 240 10.20 -41.46 8.39
C VAL A 240 11.54 -41.18 9.04
N LYS A 241 12.17 -40.04 8.72
CA LYS A 241 13.42 -39.59 9.35
C LYS A 241 13.22 -39.40 10.85
N GLU A 242 12.23 -38.61 11.26
CA GLU A 242 12.00 -38.31 12.67
C GLU A 242 10.58 -37.77 12.92
N HIS A 243 9.90 -38.31 13.94
CA HIS A 243 8.56 -37.88 14.34
C HIS A 243 8.35 -38.04 15.85
N ILE A 244 7.27 -37.46 16.37
CA ILE A 244 6.88 -37.61 17.78
C ILE A 244 6.37 -39.03 18.01
N ILE A 245 6.83 -39.67 19.08
CA ILE A 245 6.40 -41.04 19.44
C ILE A 245 4.87 -41.07 19.61
N GLY A 246 4.21 -41.96 18.87
CA GLY A 246 2.75 -42.11 18.88
C GLY A 246 1.99 -41.19 17.92
N ALA A 247 2.68 -40.38 17.11
CA ALA A 247 2.05 -39.62 16.03
C ALA A 247 1.73 -40.53 14.83
N GLU A 248 0.59 -40.27 14.18
CA GLU A 248 0.18 -40.95 12.95
C GLU A 248 0.34 -40.02 11.75
N HIS A 249 0.95 -40.53 10.67
CA HIS A 249 1.12 -39.75 9.44
C HIS A 249 -0.11 -39.84 8.53
N TYR A 250 -0.61 -38.68 8.07
CA TYR A 250 -1.62 -38.61 7.01
C TYR A 250 -1.37 -37.42 6.08
N PRO A 251 -1.53 -37.60 4.76
CA PRO A 251 -1.51 -36.49 3.81
C PRO A 251 -2.57 -35.43 4.14
N GLN A 252 -2.18 -34.15 4.04
CA GLN A 252 -3.07 -32.99 4.25
C GLN A 252 -4.39 -33.11 3.45
N ILE A 253 -4.30 -33.56 2.20
CA ILE A 253 -5.44 -33.66 1.27
C ILE A 253 -6.51 -34.64 1.78
N LEU A 254 -6.12 -35.69 2.52
CA LEU A 254 -7.08 -36.64 3.08
C LEU A 254 -7.81 -36.05 4.29
N LEU A 255 -7.05 -35.44 5.22
CA LEU A 255 -7.61 -34.89 6.44
C LEU A 255 -8.50 -33.65 6.21
N SER A 256 -8.25 -32.88 5.14
CA SER A 256 -9.08 -31.74 4.77
C SER A 256 -10.43 -32.11 4.12
N ARG A 257 -10.75 -33.40 3.95
CA ARG A 257 -12.05 -33.83 3.40
C ARG A 257 -13.14 -33.77 4.47
N GLU A 258 -14.34 -33.35 4.07
CA GLU A 258 -15.49 -33.17 4.98
C GLU A 258 -15.92 -34.45 5.72
N ARG A 259 -15.79 -35.63 5.07
CA ARG A 259 -16.28 -36.92 5.60
C ARG A 259 -15.19 -37.95 5.86
N TYR A 260 -13.96 -37.52 6.12
CA TYR A 260 -12.86 -38.43 6.38
C TYR A 260 -12.52 -38.49 7.88
N GLU A 261 -12.52 -39.67 8.49
CA GLU A 261 -12.15 -39.88 9.89
C GLU A 261 -11.13 -41.00 9.99
N THR A 262 -10.06 -40.74 10.74
CA THR A 262 -9.05 -41.77 11.06
C THR A 262 -9.53 -42.61 12.24
N GLU A 263 -8.97 -43.81 12.39
CA GLU A 263 -9.29 -44.68 13.53
C GLU A 263 -8.96 -44.02 14.88
N SER A 264 -7.89 -43.22 14.92
CA SER A 264 -7.54 -42.43 16.11
C SER A 264 -8.51 -41.28 16.39
N MET A 265 -9.06 -40.62 15.35
CA MET A 265 -10.13 -39.62 15.54
C MET A 265 -11.39 -40.27 16.13
N LYS A 266 -11.77 -41.46 15.64
CA LYS A 266 -12.93 -42.20 16.17
C LYS A 266 -12.72 -42.66 17.61
N ARG A 267 -11.51 -43.12 17.95
CA ARG A 267 -11.15 -43.56 19.31
C ARG A 267 -11.28 -42.45 20.35
N ILE A 268 -10.89 -41.24 19.98
CA ILE A 268 -10.84 -40.07 20.86
C ILE A 268 -12.20 -39.38 20.95
N GLY A 269 -12.93 -39.37 19.84
CA GLY A 269 -14.20 -38.65 19.72
C GLY A 269 -14.05 -37.14 19.87
N VAL A 270 -15.18 -36.46 20.03
CA VAL A 270 -15.26 -34.99 20.11
C VAL A 270 -14.66 -34.42 21.41
N GLN A 271 -14.59 -35.23 22.47
CA GLN A 271 -14.17 -34.78 23.81
C GLN A 271 -12.64 -34.80 24.02
N GLY A 272 -11.90 -35.61 23.27
CA GLY A 272 -10.46 -35.65 23.40
C GLY A 272 -9.75 -34.61 22.53
N LYS A 273 -8.44 -34.49 22.70
CA LYS A 273 -7.64 -33.46 22.02
C LYS A 273 -7.00 -34.02 20.76
N LEU A 274 -7.17 -33.31 19.66
CA LEU A 274 -6.55 -33.64 18.37
C LEU A 274 -5.46 -32.63 18.07
N ILE A 275 -4.21 -33.08 18.05
CA ILE A 275 -3.06 -32.22 17.77
C ILE A 275 -2.61 -32.45 16.34
N VAL A 276 -2.51 -31.38 15.54
CA VAL A 276 -2.00 -31.46 14.16
C VAL A 276 -0.61 -30.84 14.08
N CYS A 277 0.34 -31.62 13.57
CA CYS A 277 1.73 -31.26 13.37
C CYS A 277 1.98 -30.90 11.89
N GLY A 278 2.78 -29.85 11.64
CA GLY A 278 3.17 -29.42 10.29
C GLY A 278 2.75 -27.99 9.97
N GLU A 279 3.12 -27.04 10.83
CA GLU A 279 2.77 -25.61 10.71
C GLU A 279 3.04 -25.04 9.30
N ILE A 280 4.22 -25.32 8.75
CA ILE A 280 4.66 -24.85 7.42
C ILE A 280 3.94 -25.60 6.28
N HIS A 281 3.46 -26.82 6.53
CA HIS A 281 2.80 -27.68 5.54
C HIS A 281 1.28 -27.50 5.53
N GLY A 282 0.78 -26.41 6.12
CA GLY A 282 -0.65 -26.06 6.08
C GLY A 282 -1.50 -26.81 7.10
N ALA A 283 -0.93 -27.22 8.23
CA ALA A 283 -1.64 -27.85 9.34
C ALA A 283 -2.76 -26.95 9.89
N GLY A 284 -2.61 -25.62 9.83
CA GLY A 284 -3.67 -24.68 10.22
C GLY A 284 -4.97 -24.88 9.44
N ARG A 285 -4.90 -25.22 8.14
CA ARG A 285 -6.11 -25.51 7.35
C ARG A 285 -6.82 -26.77 7.84
N VAL A 286 -6.05 -27.81 8.17
CA VAL A 286 -6.57 -29.08 8.68
C VAL A 286 -7.24 -28.88 10.05
N VAL A 287 -6.60 -28.10 10.94
CA VAL A 287 -7.17 -27.73 12.24
C VAL A 287 -8.50 -26.98 12.06
N SER A 288 -8.57 -26.02 11.11
CA SER A 288 -9.83 -25.34 10.76
C SER A 288 -10.94 -26.34 10.45
N THR A 289 -10.64 -27.28 9.54
CA THR A 289 -11.62 -28.27 9.08
C THR A 289 -12.08 -29.17 10.23
N PHE A 290 -11.19 -29.53 11.15
CA PHE A 290 -11.57 -30.32 12.32
C PHE A 290 -12.41 -29.55 13.33
N CYS A 291 -12.09 -28.28 13.59
CA CYS A 291 -12.92 -27.40 14.41
C CYS A 291 -14.32 -27.21 13.82
N ASP A 292 -14.43 -27.01 12.49
CA ASP A 292 -15.72 -26.92 11.78
C ASP A 292 -16.56 -28.19 11.92
N ARG A 293 -15.89 -29.34 12.09
CA ARG A 293 -16.51 -30.64 12.34
C ARG A 293 -16.82 -30.92 13.82
N GLY A 294 -16.52 -29.97 14.70
CA GLY A 294 -16.79 -30.04 16.13
C GLY A 294 -15.69 -30.69 16.96
N TYR A 295 -14.55 -31.10 16.39
CA TYR A 295 -13.43 -31.66 17.16
C TYR A 295 -12.64 -30.57 17.90
N ASN A 296 -12.10 -30.89 19.07
CA ASN A 296 -11.16 -30.03 19.79
C ASN A 296 -9.75 -30.14 19.18
N ALA A 297 -9.56 -29.49 18.03
CA ALA A 297 -8.32 -29.54 17.27
C ALA A 297 -7.39 -28.37 17.60
N LEU A 298 -6.10 -28.67 17.77
CA LEU A 298 -5.04 -27.73 18.12
C LEU A 298 -3.88 -27.84 17.13
N LEU A 299 -3.32 -26.69 16.75
CA LEU A 299 -2.10 -26.63 15.92
C LEU A 299 -0.86 -26.70 16.80
N LEU A 300 0.01 -27.69 16.58
CA LEU A 300 1.32 -27.75 17.23
C LEU A 300 2.28 -26.74 16.61
N ARG A 301 2.75 -25.78 17.41
CA ARG A 301 3.72 -24.77 16.99
C ARG A 301 5.15 -25.29 16.98
N GLY A 302 5.92 -24.77 16.04
CA GLY A 302 7.36 -24.99 15.94
C GLY A 302 7.72 -26.07 14.93
N ASN A 303 8.99 -26.45 14.95
CA ASN A 303 9.58 -27.42 14.03
C ASN A 303 10.39 -28.48 14.79
N LEU A 304 10.75 -29.56 14.09
CA LEU A 304 11.56 -30.63 14.66
C LEU A 304 12.84 -30.13 15.36
N ASN A 305 13.54 -29.17 14.77
CA ASN A 305 14.78 -28.64 15.36
C ASN A 305 14.52 -28.00 16.73
N THR A 306 13.45 -27.19 16.85
CA THR A 306 13.06 -26.60 18.14
C THR A 306 12.65 -27.65 19.16
N TRP A 307 11.97 -28.72 18.73
CA TRP A 307 11.54 -29.79 19.61
C TRP A 307 12.72 -30.65 20.06
N ARG A 308 13.68 -30.94 19.18
CA ARG A 308 14.93 -31.66 19.50
C ARG A 308 15.78 -30.89 20.50
N CYS A 309 15.88 -29.57 20.36
CA CYS A 309 16.61 -28.75 21.32
C CYS A 309 15.95 -28.75 22.71
N LYS A 310 14.61 -28.80 22.78
CA LYS A 310 13.87 -28.82 24.06
C LYS A 310 13.78 -30.21 24.68
N TYR A 311 13.60 -31.24 23.87
CA TYR A 311 13.43 -32.63 24.28
C TYR A 311 14.37 -33.53 23.47
N PRO A 312 15.69 -33.48 23.75
CA PRO A 312 16.68 -34.31 23.05
C PRO A 312 16.46 -35.81 23.25
N GLU A 313 15.86 -36.24 24.37
CA GLU A 313 15.65 -37.65 24.67
C GLU A 313 14.16 -37.97 24.94
N GLY A 314 13.70 -39.10 24.37
CA GLY A 314 12.44 -39.74 24.77
C GLY A 314 11.15 -39.16 24.17
N LEU A 315 11.20 -38.07 23.39
CA LEU A 315 10.03 -37.52 22.68
C LEU A 315 9.96 -37.91 21.20
N LEU A 316 11.11 -37.93 20.53
CA LEU A 316 11.24 -38.15 19.10
C LEU A 316 11.76 -39.56 18.83
N THR A 317 11.30 -40.17 17.73
CA THR A 317 11.75 -41.49 17.26
C THR A 317 11.88 -41.52 15.73
N THR A 318 12.53 -42.57 15.22
CA THR A 318 12.67 -42.84 13.79
C THR A 318 11.87 -44.08 13.41
N MET A 319 11.38 -44.18 12.16
CA MET A 319 10.63 -45.37 11.72
C MET A 319 11.47 -46.66 11.72
N LYS A 320 12.80 -46.57 11.81
CA LYS A 320 13.69 -47.72 11.92
C LYS A 320 13.73 -48.28 13.35
N ASP A 321 13.49 -47.44 14.35
CA ASP A 321 13.53 -47.77 15.78
C ASP A 321 12.13 -48.05 16.34
N LYS A 322 11.38 -48.96 15.71
CA LYS A 322 9.96 -49.27 16.03
C LYS A 322 9.65 -49.68 17.48
N SER A 323 10.63 -49.80 18.37
CA SER A 323 10.45 -50.29 19.75
C SER A 323 10.89 -49.33 20.86
N THR A 324 11.08 -48.03 20.59
CA THR A 324 11.34 -47.07 21.68
C THR A 324 10.04 -46.72 22.42
N THR A 325 9.80 -47.39 23.54
CA THR A 325 8.78 -47.03 24.51
C THR A 325 9.01 -45.60 25.01
N LEU A 326 7.95 -44.81 25.14
CA LEU A 326 8.01 -43.43 25.60
C LEU A 326 8.58 -43.37 27.05
N ASP A 327 9.75 -42.75 27.24
CA ASP A 327 10.38 -42.63 28.57
C ASP A 327 9.77 -41.46 29.37
N LEU A 328 8.67 -41.77 30.07
CA LEU A 328 7.92 -40.80 30.86
C LEU A 328 8.75 -40.10 31.93
N ARG A 329 9.75 -40.79 32.52
CA ARG A 329 10.60 -40.20 33.57
C ARG A 329 11.49 -39.11 32.99
N LYS A 330 12.20 -39.40 31.90
CA LYS A 330 13.04 -38.41 31.21
C LYS A 330 12.24 -37.22 30.69
N LEU A 331 11.05 -37.46 30.13
CA LEU A 331 10.17 -36.37 29.66
C LEU A 331 9.71 -35.46 30.80
N SER A 332 9.36 -36.03 31.96
CA SER A 332 8.95 -35.25 33.13
C SER A 332 10.08 -34.35 33.64
N THR A 333 11.32 -34.85 33.71
CA THR A 333 12.48 -34.06 34.13
C THR A 333 12.80 -32.93 33.15
N GLN A 334 12.77 -33.22 31.85
CA GLN A 334 13.00 -32.22 30.80
C GLN A 334 11.90 -31.15 30.78
N LEU A 335 10.63 -31.52 30.97
CA LEU A 335 9.51 -30.58 31.04
C LEU A 335 9.66 -29.60 32.21
N VAL A 336 10.03 -30.08 33.39
CA VAL A 336 10.29 -29.23 34.57
C VAL A 336 11.42 -28.25 34.27
N HIS A 337 12.51 -28.71 33.66
CA HIS A 337 13.61 -27.84 33.26
C HIS A 337 13.19 -26.79 32.22
N ASN A 338 12.43 -27.19 31.20
CA ASN A 338 12.00 -26.31 30.11
C ASN A 338 11.03 -25.21 30.57
N ARG A 339 10.18 -25.48 31.56
CA ARG A 339 9.25 -24.51 32.15
C ARG A 339 9.91 -23.47 33.05
N LYS A 340 11.17 -23.66 33.48
CA LYS A 340 11.87 -22.65 34.27
C LYS A 340 12.06 -21.35 33.46
N PRO A 341 11.85 -20.18 34.08
CA PRO A 341 12.11 -18.90 33.43
C PRO A 341 13.59 -18.75 33.08
N ALA A 342 13.90 -17.96 32.04
CA ALA A 342 15.24 -17.88 31.45
C ALA A 342 16.35 -17.50 32.44
N PHE A 343 16.04 -16.71 33.47
CA PHE A 343 17.01 -16.30 34.49
C PHE A 343 17.42 -17.42 35.45
N GLU A 344 16.59 -18.47 35.63
CA GLU A 344 16.92 -19.63 36.47
C GLU A 344 17.69 -20.71 35.72
N LYS A 345 17.78 -20.61 34.38
CA LYS A 345 18.51 -21.55 33.53
C LYS A 345 20.00 -21.22 33.44
N SER A 346 20.39 -19.98 33.76
CA SER A 346 21.77 -19.48 33.67
C SER A 346 22.58 -19.62 34.97
N THR A 347 21.96 -20.02 36.07
CA THR A 347 22.66 -20.24 37.34
C THR A 347 23.24 -21.65 37.34
N PRO A 348 24.57 -21.84 37.29
CA PRO A 348 25.15 -23.17 37.48
C PRO A 348 24.85 -23.66 38.90
N ALA A 349 24.45 -24.93 39.00
CA ALA A 349 24.30 -25.63 40.27
C ALA A 349 25.67 -26.03 40.85
#